data_AF-X1VX53-F1
#
_entry.id   AF-X1VX53-F1
#
_cell.length_a   1.000
_cell.length_b   1.000
_cell.length_c   1.000
_cell.angle_alpha   90.00
_cell.angle_beta   90.00
_cell.angle_gamma   90.00
#
_symmetry.space_group_name_H-M   'P 1'
#
loop_
_entity.id
_entity.type
_entity.pdbx_description
1 polymer ?
#
loop_
_entity_poly.entity_id
_entity_poly.type
_entity_poly.pdbx_seq_one_letter_code
_entity_poly.pdbx_strand_id
1 'polypeptide(L)'
;AEEGQIHIRIGIHFGDAIVEEKDIFGDAVNMAAKVVQVAEGDQIFISQELYDLVKDLSHGLFQLVDVSNKKRVRKGLTIYRVLWQEITAFALTTNILLYLKPLLNLNKANLKEVWNSLLESKEDFWGGKIDKEGILPDKSVVLIVKEASLSITVVKDVLVFLKKKLGKDYGSLPLPIQIIIDSGSYLSADKLTIEALEVDWDKIDPGEIYISASAYKFINATHPFSTIPSFDSGQPQAFYKIILDGHNQNNKSTLF
;
A
#
# COMPACT_ATOMS: atom_id res chain seq x y z
N ALA A 1 29.57 11.15 20.83
CA ALA A 1 28.22 11.19 21.40
C ALA A 1 27.62 12.53 21.01
N GLU A 2 26.52 12.54 20.27
CA GLU A 2 25.82 13.79 19.93
C GLU A 2 25.05 14.26 21.17
N GLU A 3 25.54 15.32 21.82
CA GLU A 3 24.87 15.93 22.96
C GLU A 3 23.66 16.76 22.49
N GLY A 4 22.44 16.35 22.88
CA GLY A 4 21.23 17.18 22.73
C GLY A 4 19.96 16.50 22.19
N GLN A 5 19.95 15.21 21.85
CA GLN A 5 18.73 14.55 21.35
C GLN A 5 17.72 14.23 22.47
N ILE A 6 16.46 14.64 22.25
CA ILE A 6 15.33 14.26 23.11
C ILE A 6 14.83 12.89 22.66
N HIS A 7 14.99 11.88 23.50
CA HIS A 7 14.45 10.54 23.25
C HIS A 7 13.09 10.36 23.91
N ILE A 8 12.11 9.87 23.16
CA ILE A 8 10.74 9.64 23.63
C ILE A 8 10.52 8.14 23.78
N ARG A 9 9.88 7.72 24.88
CA ARG A 9 9.40 6.34 25.06
C ARG A 9 7.88 6.34 25.15
N ILE A 10 7.24 5.39 24.49
CA ILE A 10 5.78 5.30 24.40
C ILE A 10 5.34 3.91 24.85
N GLY A 11 4.26 3.85 25.63
CA GLY A 11 3.61 2.61 26.03
C GLY A 11 2.10 2.76 25.83
N ILE A 12 1.50 1.79 25.14
CA ILE A 12 0.08 1.83 24.77
C ILE A 12 -0.60 0.58 25.32
N HIS A 13 -1.79 0.78 25.86
CA HIS A 13 -2.65 -0.29 26.36
C HIS A 13 -4.11 0.03 26.03
N PHE A 14 -4.91 -1.03 25.86
CA PHE A 14 -6.35 -0.94 25.67
C PHE A 14 -7.06 -1.68 26.79
N GLY A 15 -7.99 -1.01 27.44
CA GLY A 15 -8.79 -1.56 28.54
C GLY A 15 -9.72 -0.51 29.14
N ASP A 16 -10.47 -0.91 30.16
CA ASP A 16 -11.46 -0.04 30.80
C ASP A 16 -10.82 1.07 31.63
N ALA A 17 -11.38 2.27 31.49
CA ALA A 17 -11.01 3.46 32.25
C ALA A 17 -12.25 4.29 32.60
N ILE A 18 -12.14 5.03 33.71
CA ILE A 18 -13.11 6.02 34.13
C ILE A 18 -12.59 7.38 33.69
N VAL A 19 -13.36 8.09 32.87
CA VAL A 19 -13.02 9.42 32.37
C VAL A 19 -13.80 10.46 33.14
N GLU A 20 -13.10 11.41 33.75
CA GLU A 20 -13.68 12.59 34.41
C GLU A 20 -13.28 13.86 33.64
N GLU A 21 -13.88 15.01 33.97
CA GLU A 21 -13.65 16.27 33.23
C GLU A 21 -12.17 16.69 33.08
N LYS A 22 -11.30 16.24 33.99
CA LYS A 22 -9.89 16.67 34.06
C LYS A 22 -8.87 15.55 34.17
N ASP A 23 -9.30 14.28 34.26
CA ASP A 23 -8.38 13.17 34.49
C ASP A 23 -8.97 11.81 34.05
N ILE A 24 -8.10 10.80 33.96
CA ILE A 24 -8.46 9.42 33.59
C ILE A 24 -7.94 8.47 34.66
N PHE A 25 -8.83 7.65 35.21
CA PHE A 25 -8.52 6.68 36.26
C PHE A 25 -8.82 5.25 35.81
N GLY A 26 -8.22 4.27 36.49
CA GLY A 26 -8.55 2.85 36.31
C GLY A 26 -7.34 1.98 35.98
N ASP A 27 -7.61 0.71 35.73
CA ASP A 27 -6.56 -0.27 35.46
C ASP A 27 -5.86 -0.04 34.12
N ALA A 28 -6.56 0.52 33.13
CA ALA A 28 -5.97 0.81 31.83
C ALA A 28 -4.81 1.81 31.91
N VAL A 29 -4.96 2.90 32.67
CA VAL A 29 -3.88 3.90 32.84
C VAL A 29 -2.73 3.33 33.67
N ASN A 30 -3.02 2.52 34.69
CA ASN A 30 -2.01 1.81 35.48
C ASN A 30 -1.22 0.82 34.63
N MET A 31 -1.87 0.13 33.70
CA MET A 31 -1.23 -0.80 32.79
C MET A 31 -0.39 -0.06 31.73
N ALA A 32 -0.92 0.99 31.11
CA ALA A 32 -0.17 1.82 30.16
C ALA A 32 1.12 2.36 30.79
N ALA A 33 1.06 2.84 32.04
CA ALA A 33 2.23 3.29 32.79
C ALA A 33 3.27 2.17 33.00
N LYS A 34 2.83 0.93 33.26
CA LYS A 34 3.74 -0.23 33.36
C LYS A 34 4.39 -0.54 32.02
N VAL A 35 3.64 -0.49 30.92
CA VAL A 35 4.19 -0.72 29.57
C VAL A 35 5.28 0.33 29.25
N VAL A 36 5.03 1.62 29.53
CA VAL A 36 6.00 2.70 29.36
C VAL A 36 7.29 2.45 30.14
N GLN A 37 7.21 1.92 31.36
CA GLN A 37 8.39 1.67 32.21
C GLN A 37 9.35 0.61 31.66
N VAL A 38 8.88 -0.25 30.75
CA VAL A 38 9.70 -1.27 30.10
C VAL A 38 10.39 -0.71 28.85
N ALA A 39 9.82 0.31 28.22
CA ALA A 39 10.37 0.93 27.02
C ALA A 39 11.63 1.78 27.32
N GLU A 40 12.62 1.67 26.45
CA GLU A 40 13.77 2.58 26.39
C GLU A 40 13.49 3.74 25.43
N GLY A 41 14.46 4.66 25.28
CA GLY A 41 14.35 5.75 24.31
C GLY A 41 14.06 5.22 22.90
N ASP A 42 13.17 5.91 22.19
CA ASP A 42 12.73 5.64 20.82
C ASP A 42 11.96 4.32 20.62
N GLN A 43 11.50 3.72 21.72
CA GLN A 43 10.71 2.50 21.70
C GLN A 43 9.23 2.78 21.95
N ILE A 44 8.40 2.07 21.18
CA ILE A 44 6.94 2.03 21.35
C ILE A 44 6.58 0.61 21.73
N PHE A 45 6.07 0.41 22.94
CA PHE A 45 5.66 -0.90 23.45
C PHE A 45 4.14 -0.97 23.61
N ILE A 46 3.57 -2.16 23.41
CA ILE A 46 2.15 -2.46 23.59
C ILE A 46 1.96 -3.69 24.48
N SER A 47 0.86 -3.69 25.23
CA SER A 47 0.41 -4.86 26.01
C SER A 47 -0.11 -5.99 25.12
N GLN A 48 -0.16 -7.23 25.63
CA GLN A 48 -0.79 -8.37 24.97
C GLN A 48 -2.24 -8.09 24.52
N GLU A 49 -3.05 -7.44 25.36
CA GLU A 49 -4.46 -7.17 25.06
C GLU A 49 -4.61 -6.30 23.80
N LEU A 50 -3.81 -5.23 23.72
CA LEU A 50 -3.76 -4.39 22.52
C LEU A 50 -3.20 -5.17 21.33
N TYR A 51 -2.12 -5.93 21.50
CA TYR A 51 -1.55 -6.75 20.44
C TYR A 51 -2.59 -7.70 19.83
N ASP A 52 -3.38 -8.39 20.65
CA ASP A 52 -4.42 -9.31 20.14
C ASP A 52 -5.49 -8.62 19.30
N LEU A 53 -5.75 -7.33 19.55
CA LEU A 53 -6.67 -6.52 18.75
C LEU A 53 -6.06 -6.02 17.44
N VAL A 54 -4.74 -5.82 17.40
CA VAL A 54 -4.07 -5.12 16.28
C VAL A 54 -3.11 -5.99 15.46
N LYS A 55 -2.82 -7.22 15.89
CA LYS A 55 -1.85 -8.11 15.23
C LYS A 55 -2.21 -8.43 13.77
N ASP A 56 -3.50 -8.37 13.44
CA ASP A 56 -4.00 -8.62 12.09
C ASP A 56 -4.08 -7.34 11.24
N LEU A 57 -3.73 -6.17 11.79
CA LEU A 57 -3.64 -4.94 11.02
C LEU A 57 -2.42 -4.98 10.08
N SER A 58 -2.64 -4.64 8.81
CA SER A 58 -1.68 -4.78 7.71
C SER A 58 -0.35 -4.03 7.86
N HIS A 59 -0.21 -3.15 8.85
CA HIS A 59 0.95 -2.27 9.02
C HIS A 59 1.68 -2.45 10.35
N GLY A 60 1.22 -3.36 11.22
CA GLY A 60 1.85 -3.60 12.51
C GLY A 60 2.97 -4.63 12.42
N LEU A 61 4.23 -4.20 12.58
CA LEU A 61 5.33 -5.11 12.87
C LEU A 61 5.58 -5.15 14.38
N PHE A 62 5.44 -6.34 14.95
CA PHE A 62 5.51 -6.54 16.39
C PHE A 62 6.57 -7.59 16.74
N GLN A 63 7.34 -7.32 17.78
CA GLN A 63 8.33 -8.24 18.33
C GLN A 63 8.02 -8.51 19.79
N LEU A 64 7.88 -9.78 20.18
CA LEU A 64 7.73 -10.16 21.58
C LEU A 64 9.01 -9.77 22.35
N VAL A 65 8.85 -9.06 23.46
CA VAL A 65 9.96 -8.58 24.29
C VAL A 65 10.13 -9.50 25.49
N ASP A 66 11.35 -10.00 25.70
CA ASP A 66 11.70 -10.66 26.94
C ASP A 66 11.93 -9.61 28.06
N VAL A 67 10.99 -9.57 28.99
CA VAL A 67 11.00 -8.62 30.12
C VAL A 67 11.49 -9.24 31.42
N SER A 68 11.90 -10.53 31.40
CA SER A 68 12.34 -11.28 32.59
C SER A 68 13.53 -10.64 33.31
N ASN A 69 14.43 -9.99 32.57
CA ASN A 69 15.62 -9.32 33.10
C ASN A 69 15.38 -7.86 33.56
N LYS A 70 14.19 -7.29 33.36
CA LYS A 70 13.90 -5.92 33.79
C LYS A 70 13.42 -5.91 35.25
N LYS A 71 14.27 -5.37 36.14
CA LYS A 71 14.09 -5.30 37.61
C LYS A 71 12.74 -4.75 38.12
N ARG A 72 11.89 -4.18 37.26
CA ARG A 72 10.64 -3.50 37.61
C ARG A 72 9.37 -4.20 37.10
N VAL A 73 9.49 -5.38 36.48
CA VAL A 73 8.36 -6.06 35.86
C VAL A 73 7.85 -7.19 36.76
N ARG A 74 6.55 -7.15 37.11
CA ARG A 74 5.89 -8.27 37.80
C ARG A 74 5.86 -9.48 36.87
N LYS A 75 6.06 -10.69 37.40
CA LYS A 75 5.86 -11.95 36.65
C LYS A 75 4.48 -11.94 35.96
N GLY A 76 4.45 -12.26 34.67
CA GLY A 76 3.22 -12.42 33.88
C GLY A 76 2.84 -11.26 32.96
N LEU A 77 3.68 -10.22 32.82
CA LEU A 77 3.43 -9.15 31.85
C LEU A 77 4.03 -9.50 30.48
N THR A 78 3.19 -9.68 29.46
CA THR A 78 3.61 -9.92 28.08
C THR A 78 3.55 -8.61 27.28
N ILE A 79 4.66 -8.23 26.66
CA ILE A 79 4.82 -6.95 25.95
C ILE A 79 5.37 -7.19 24.55
N TYR A 80 4.85 -6.43 23.58
CA TYR A 80 5.38 -6.40 22.22
C TYR A 80 5.97 -5.03 21.92
N ARG A 81 7.10 -5.00 21.23
CA ARG A 81 7.68 -3.81 20.63
C ARG A 81 7.06 -3.58 19.26
N VAL A 82 6.65 -2.35 18.98
CA VAL A 82 6.30 -1.91 17.63
C VAL A 82 7.57 -1.51 16.89
N LEU A 83 7.84 -2.15 15.75
CA LEU A 83 9.01 -1.90 14.91
C LEU A 83 8.75 -0.75 13.93
N TRP A 84 8.46 0.44 14.47
CA TRP A 84 8.06 1.61 13.68
C TRP A 84 9.19 2.15 12.78
N GLN A 85 10.44 2.09 13.23
CA GLN A 85 11.60 2.54 12.45
C GLN A 85 11.86 1.68 11.23
N GLU A 86 11.61 0.37 11.31
CA GLU A 86 11.78 -0.56 10.18
C GLU A 86 10.70 -0.31 9.13
N ILE A 87 9.48 -0.02 9.55
CA ILE A 87 8.38 0.41 8.66
C ILE A 87 8.76 1.73 7.97
N THR A 88 9.32 2.69 8.69
CA THR A 88 9.75 3.98 8.12
C THR A 88 10.96 3.82 7.19
N ALA A 89 11.98 3.05 7.55
CA ALA A 89 13.17 2.82 6.73
C ALA A 89 12.84 2.05 5.44
N PHE A 90 11.93 1.07 5.53
CA PHE A 90 11.39 0.37 4.36
C PHE A 90 10.60 1.33 3.46
N ALA A 91 9.75 2.19 4.03
CA ALA A 91 9.01 3.21 3.27
C ALA A 91 9.93 4.26 2.61
N LEU A 92 11.07 4.61 3.22
CA LEU A 92 12.01 5.62 2.70
C LEU A 92 12.88 5.11 1.53
N THR A 93 12.98 3.79 1.33
CA THR A 93 13.82 3.17 0.29
C THR A 93 13.00 2.44 -0.78
N THR A 94 11.69 2.32 -0.55
CA THR A 94 10.76 1.62 -1.44
C THR A 94 9.98 2.65 -2.25
N ASN A 95 10.02 2.50 -3.56
CA ASN A 95 9.26 3.33 -4.49
C ASN A 95 7.98 2.61 -4.89
N ILE A 96 6.93 3.37 -5.19
CA ILE A 96 5.71 2.82 -5.79
C ILE A 96 5.86 2.92 -7.31
N LEU A 97 5.84 1.75 -7.95
CA LEU A 97 5.89 1.58 -9.38
C LEU A 97 4.47 1.43 -9.92
N LEU A 98 4.14 2.24 -10.92
CA LEU A 98 2.97 2.03 -11.77
C LEU A 98 3.44 1.58 -13.16
N TYR A 99 3.03 0.39 -13.57
CA TYR A 99 3.31 -0.18 -14.88
C TYR A 99 2.03 -0.19 -15.72
N LEU A 100 2.08 0.45 -16.87
CA LEU A 100 1.01 0.51 -17.87
C LEU A 100 1.48 -0.18 -19.16
N LYS A 101 0.95 -1.37 -19.45
CA LYS A 101 1.32 -2.18 -20.62
C LYS A 101 0.22 -2.13 -21.70
N PRO A 102 0.37 -1.38 -22.79
CA PRO A 102 -0.61 -1.39 -23.87
C PRO A 102 -0.52 -2.68 -24.68
N LEU A 103 -1.66 -3.29 -25.01
CA LEU A 103 -1.74 -4.49 -25.86
C LEU A 103 -1.84 -4.11 -27.34
N LEU A 104 -0.78 -3.48 -27.87
CA LEU A 104 -0.73 -2.89 -29.22
C LEU A 104 -0.86 -3.89 -30.37
N ASN A 105 -0.65 -5.18 -30.09
CA ASN A 105 -0.82 -6.28 -31.04
C ASN A 105 -2.29 -6.66 -31.26
N LEU A 106 -3.22 -6.16 -30.45
CA LEU A 106 -4.64 -6.38 -30.66
C LEU A 106 -5.14 -5.51 -31.81
N ASN A 107 -5.44 -6.15 -32.95
CA ASN A 107 -5.91 -5.51 -34.20
C ASN A 107 -7.32 -4.87 -34.11
N LYS A 108 -7.86 -4.65 -32.91
CA LYS A 108 -9.14 -3.97 -32.72
C LYS A 108 -8.91 -2.51 -32.36
N ALA A 109 -9.55 -1.63 -33.12
CA ALA A 109 -9.51 -0.18 -32.98
C ALA A 109 -8.15 0.45 -33.28
N ASN A 110 -8.11 1.78 -33.28
CA ASN A 110 -6.92 2.59 -33.46
C ASN A 110 -6.12 2.75 -32.16
N LEU A 111 -5.95 1.67 -31.37
CA LEU A 111 -5.28 1.70 -30.06
C LEU A 111 -3.91 2.38 -30.13
N LYS A 112 -3.12 2.09 -31.17
CA LYS A 112 -1.80 2.70 -31.36
C LYS A 112 -1.86 4.23 -31.46
N GLU A 113 -2.85 4.76 -32.19
CA GLU A 113 -3.06 6.21 -32.32
C GLU A 113 -3.53 6.82 -30.99
N VAL A 114 -4.47 6.16 -30.32
CA VAL A 114 -4.99 6.59 -29.02
C VAL A 114 -3.90 6.60 -27.96
N TRP A 115 -3.05 5.57 -27.93
CA TRP A 115 -1.92 5.47 -27.01
C TRP A 115 -0.88 6.56 -27.27
N ASN A 116 -0.53 6.81 -28.53
CA ASN A 116 0.37 7.91 -28.89
C ASN A 116 -0.20 9.27 -28.46
N SER A 117 -1.51 9.50 -28.68
CA SER A 117 -2.18 10.73 -28.22
C SER A 117 -2.14 10.89 -26.70
N LEU A 118 -2.24 9.80 -25.94
CA LEU A 118 -2.09 9.82 -24.47
C LEU A 118 -0.65 10.21 -24.08
N LEU A 119 0.36 9.66 -24.76
CA LEU A 119 1.76 9.99 -24.50
C LEU A 119 2.09 11.45 -24.85
N GLU A 120 1.46 12.00 -25.90
CA GLU A 120 1.59 13.41 -26.28
C GLU A 120 0.99 14.36 -25.24
N SER A 121 -0.12 13.98 -24.59
CA SER A 121 -0.75 14.75 -23.51
C SER A 121 -0.46 14.18 -22.11
N LYS A 122 0.69 13.52 -21.93
CA LYS A 122 1.03 12.81 -20.69
C LYS A 122 1.05 13.69 -19.43
N GLU A 123 1.37 14.98 -19.58
CA GLU A 123 1.39 15.93 -18.49
C GLU A 123 0.01 16.09 -17.83
N ASP A 124 -1.07 15.93 -18.59
CA ASP A 124 -2.45 15.99 -18.05
C ASP A 124 -2.75 14.81 -17.11
N PHE A 125 -2.05 13.68 -17.29
CA PHE A 125 -2.29 12.45 -16.54
C PHE A 125 -1.37 12.31 -15.33
N TRP A 126 -0.06 12.47 -15.54
CA TRP A 126 0.94 12.25 -14.49
C TRP A 126 1.95 13.40 -14.32
N GLY A 127 1.73 14.53 -14.98
CA GLY A 127 2.52 15.75 -14.77
C GLY A 127 2.50 16.18 -13.31
N GLY A 128 3.68 16.39 -12.74
CA GLY A 128 3.85 16.76 -11.33
C GLY A 128 3.57 15.66 -10.29
N LYS A 129 2.99 14.51 -10.69
CA LYS A 129 2.61 13.39 -9.80
C LYS A 129 3.71 12.31 -9.66
N ILE A 130 4.77 12.38 -10.47
CA ILE A 130 5.83 11.37 -10.57
C ILE A 130 7.21 11.94 -10.28
N ASP A 131 8.10 11.09 -9.79
CA ASP A 131 9.54 11.36 -9.67
C ASP A 131 10.30 10.86 -10.90
N LYS A 132 9.85 9.77 -11.51
CA LYS A 132 10.49 9.19 -12.69
C LYS A 132 9.51 8.58 -13.67
N GLU A 133 9.82 8.70 -14.95
CA GLU A 133 9.14 8.03 -16.06
C GLU A 133 10.15 7.20 -16.86
N GLY A 134 9.72 6.03 -17.32
CA GLY A 134 10.38 5.24 -18.34
C GLY A 134 9.37 4.77 -19.38
N ILE A 135 9.70 4.92 -20.66
CA ILE A 135 8.94 4.33 -21.77
C ILE A 135 9.76 3.19 -22.34
N LEU A 136 9.20 1.97 -22.32
CA LEU A 136 9.87 0.76 -22.78
C LEU A 136 9.75 0.57 -24.30
N PRO A 137 10.55 -0.32 -24.92
CA PRO A 137 10.51 -0.57 -26.36
C PRO A 137 9.13 -1.01 -26.87
N ASP A 138 8.37 -1.74 -26.06
CA ASP A 138 6.99 -2.18 -26.37
C ASP A 138 5.93 -1.08 -26.14
N LYS A 139 6.38 0.16 -25.88
CA LYS A 139 5.56 1.33 -25.54
C LYS A 139 4.86 1.26 -24.18
N SER A 140 5.20 0.30 -23.33
CA SER A 140 4.80 0.35 -21.92
C SER A 140 5.33 1.61 -21.26
N VAL A 141 4.52 2.17 -20.38
CA VAL A 141 4.89 3.31 -19.54
C VAL A 141 5.09 2.79 -18.12
N VAL A 142 6.21 3.16 -17.52
CA VAL A 142 6.54 2.81 -16.15
C VAL A 142 6.83 4.09 -15.37
N LEU A 143 6.13 4.28 -14.26
CA LEU A 143 6.16 5.51 -13.47
C LEU A 143 6.56 5.20 -12.04
N ILE A 144 7.45 6.02 -11.48
CA ILE A 144 7.66 6.13 -10.04
C ILE A 144 6.82 7.29 -9.54
N VAL A 145 5.79 7.00 -8.76
CA VAL A 145 4.87 8.04 -8.24
C VAL A 145 5.43 8.67 -6.96
N LYS A 146 5.21 9.98 -6.79
CA LYS A 146 5.64 10.75 -5.61
C LYS A 146 4.95 10.31 -4.32
N GLU A 147 3.70 9.90 -4.46
CA GLU A 147 2.86 9.45 -3.36
C GLU A 147 2.13 8.18 -3.80
N ALA A 148 2.03 7.22 -2.87
CA ALA A 148 1.51 5.89 -3.19
C ALA A 148 0.09 5.93 -3.78
N SER A 149 -0.76 6.82 -3.30
CA SER A 149 -2.15 7.00 -3.76
C SER A 149 -2.27 7.54 -5.18
N LEU A 150 -1.28 8.29 -5.66
CA LEU A 150 -1.30 8.87 -7.00
C LEU A 150 -1.27 7.80 -8.09
N SER A 151 -0.72 6.61 -7.80
CA SER A 151 -0.78 5.46 -8.72
C SER A 151 -2.22 5.12 -9.11
N ILE A 152 -3.15 5.09 -8.15
CA ILE A 152 -4.57 4.83 -8.39
C ILE A 152 -5.22 5.96 -9.18
N THR A 153 -4.92 7.22 -8.83
CA THR A 153 -5.43 8.40 -9.54
C THR A 153 -5.01 8.40 -11.00
N VAL A 154 -3.71 8.22 -11.27
CA VAL A 154 -3.18 8.19 -12.64
C VAL A 154 -3.82 7.05 -13.45
N VAL A 155 -3.93 5.85 -12.88
CA VAL A 155 -4.59 4.72 -13.54
C VAL A 155 -6.04 5.02 -13.89
N LYS A 156 -6.81 5.58 -12.94
CA LYS A 156 -8.21 5.95 -13.18
C LYS A 156 -8.33 6.94 -14.34
N ASP A 157 -7.51 7.99 -14.34
CA ASP A 157 -7.52 9.01 -15.39
C ASP A 157 -7.19 8.40 -16.77
N VAL A 158 -6.19 7.52 -16.83
CA VAL A 158 -5.81 6.79 -18.05
C VAL A 158 -6.94 5.87 -18.54
N LEU A 159 -7.56 5.08 -17.65
CA LEU A 159 -8.66 4.20 -18.00
C LEU A 159 -9.89 4.98 -18.51
N VAL A 160 -10.20 6.11 -17.89
CA VAL A 160 -11.27 7.01 -18.34
C VAL A 160 -10.99 7.55 -19.74
N PHE A 161 -9.76 7.99 -20.01
CA PHE A 161 -9.35 8.46 -21.34
C PHE A 161 -9.47 7.35 -22.39
N LEU A 162 -8.93 6.16 -22.10
CA LEU A 162 -8.98 5.02 -23.02
C LEU A 162 -10.42 4.61 -23.29
N LYS A 163 -11.28 4.55 -22.27
CA LYS A 163 -12.71 4.26 -22.42
C LYS A 163 -13.41 5.31 -23.30
N LYS A 164 -13.09 6.59 -23.14
CA LYS A 164 -13.68 7.66 -23.96
C LYS A 164 -13.26 7.57 -25.43
N LYS A 165 -12.00 7.22 -25.70
CA LYS A 165 -11.45 7.18 -27.06
C LYS A 165 -11.72 5.87 -27.79
N LEU A 166 -11.71 4.74 -27.09
CA LEU A 166 -11.87 3.39 -27.66
C LEU A 166 -13.27 2.80 -27.45
N GLY A 167 -14.10 3.38 -26.57
CA GLY A 167 -15.33 2.75 -26.09
C GLY A 167 -16.37 2.42 -27.17
N LYS A 168 -16.37 3.15 -28.30
CA LYS A 168 -17.23 2.81 -29.45
C LYS A 168 -16.82 1.50 -30.13
N ASP A 169 -15.52 1.22 -30.17
CA ASP A 169 -14.96 0.05 -30.87
C ASP A 169 -14.84 -1.17 -29.95
N TYR A 170 -14.65 -0.93 -28.64
CA TYR A 170 -14.54 -1.99 -27.64
C TYR A 170 -15.88 -2.35 -26.99
N GLY A 171 -16.86 -1.45 -26.92
CA GLY A 171 -18.18 -1.75 -26.34
C GLY A 171 -18.07 -2.29 -24.91
N SER A 172 -18.43 -3.57 -24.72
CA SER A 172 -18.31 -4.30 -23.44
C SER A 172 -16.98 -5.06 -23.25
N LEU A 173 -16.10 -5.06 -24.25
CA LEU A 173 -14.79 -5.71 -24.16
C LEU A 173 -13.89 -4.98 -23.17
N PRO A 174 -12.97 -5.70 -22.50
CA PRO A 174 -11.97 -5.09 -21.63
C PRO A 174 -11.07 -4.13 -22.41
N LEU A 175 -10.65 -3.05 -21.76
CA LEU A 175 -9.68 -2.13 -22.35
C LEU A 175 -8.35 -2.86 -22.61
N PRO A 176 -7.69 -2.61 -23.75
CA PRO A 176 -6.51 -3.36 -24.19
C PRO A 176 -5.23 -2.85 -23.50
N ILE A 177 -5.21 -2.88 -22.17
CA ILE A 177 -4.10 -2.44 -21.33
C ILE A 177 -3.98 -3.36 -20.11
N GLN A 178 -2.79 -3.81 -19.76
CA GLN A 178 -2.53 -4.51 -18.50
C GLN A 178 -1.85 -3.56 -17.53
N ILE A 179 -2.27 -3.59 -16.26
CA ILE A 179 -1.88 -2.58 -15.27
C ILE A 179 -1.39 -3.27 -14.00
N ILE A 180 -0.20 -2.89 -13.56
CA ILE A 180 0.42 -3.39 -12.33
C ILE A 180 0.83 -2.20 -11.45
N ILE A 181 0.53 -2.29 -10.17
CA ILE A 181 1.07 -1.44 -9.13
C ILE A 181 1.93 -2.31 -8.22
N ASP A 182 3.19 -1.94 -8.07
CA ASP A 182 4.12 -2.68 -7.21
C ASP A 182 4.95 -1.73 -6.34
N SER A 183 5.58 -2.26 -5.30
CA SER A 183 6.48 -1.52 -4.43
C SER A 183 7.81 -2.25 -4.31
N GLY A 184 8.89 -1.52 -4.54
CA GLY A 184 10.24 -2.07 -4.53
C GLY A 184 11.31 -1.02 -4.78
N SER A 185 12.56 -1.46 -4.86
CA SER A 185 13.71 -0.61 -5.16
C SER A 185 13.87 -0.42 -6.68
N TYR A 186 12.93 0.31 -7.27
CA TYR A 186 12.85 0.54 -8.72
C TYR A 186 13.65 1.75 -9.23
N LEU A 187 14.32 2.47 -8.32
CA LEU A 187 15.12 3.64 -8.64
C LEU A 187 16.50 3.50 -8.01
N SER A 188 17.54 3.47 -8.85
CA SER A 188 18.94 3.38 -8.43
C SER A 188 19.77 4.40 -9.19
N ALA A 189 20.47 5.28 -8.45
CA ALA A 189 21.25 6.38 -9.03
C ALA A 189 20.48 7.19 -10.09
N ASP A 190 19.21 7.53 -9.80
CA ASP A 190 18.28 8.23 -10.69
C ASP A 190 17.97 7.49 -12.02
N LYS A 191 18.23 6.18 -12.07
CA LYS A 191 17.85 5.30 -13.19
C LYS A 191 16.75 4.35 -12.74
N LEU A 192 15.75 4.21 -13.61
CA LEU A 192 14.66 3.27 -13.41
C LEU A 192 15.14 1.85 -13.72
N THR A 193 14.97 0.93 -12.77
CA THR A 193 15.45 -0.47 -12.84
C THR A 193 14.30 -1.42 -12.54
N ILE A 194 13.69 -2.00 -13.57
CA ILE A 194 12.48 -2.84 -13.46
C ILE A 194 12.77 -4.34 -13.50
N GLU A 195 14.05 -4.73 -13.43
CA GLU A 195 14.48 -6.12 -13.49
C GLU A 195 13.95 -6.96 -12.32
N ALA A 196 13.70 -6.32 -11.18
CA ALA A 196 13.13 -6.95 -9.99
C ALA A 196 11.61 -7.19 -10.09
N LEU A 197 10.93 -6.62 -11.10
CA LEU A 197 9.50 -6.80 -11.27
C LEU A 197 9.21 -8.11 -11.99
N GLU A 198 8.80 -9.12 -11.22
CA GLU A 198 8.40 -10.43 -11.74
C GLU A 198 6.89 -10.50 -11.95
N VAL A 199 6.44 -10.41 -13.20
CA VAL A 199 5.01 -10.48 -13.57
C VAL A 199 4.78 -11.60 -14.57
N ASP A 200 3.87 -12.51 -14.22
CA ASP A 200 3.28 -13.46 -15.15
C ASP A 200 2.13 -12.79 -15.92
N TRP A 201 2.47 -12.16 -17.04
CA TRP A 201 1.55 -11.33 -17.82
C TRP A 201 0.34 -12.10 -18.37
N ASP A 202 0.42 -13.43 -18.49
CA ASP A 202 -0.71 -14.24 -18.95
C ASP A 202 -1.84 -14.34 -17.91
N LYS A 203 -1.54 -14.02 -16.64
CA LYS A 203 -2.51 -13.99 -15.53
C LYS A 203 -3.09 -12.61 -15.25
N ILE A 204 -2.65 -11.58 -15.98
CA ILE A 204 -3.10 -10.20 -15.76
C ILE A 204 -4.22 -9.89 -16.74
N ASP A 205 -5.45 -9.77 -16.23
CA ASP A 205 -6.60 -9.45 -17.08
C ASP A 205 -6.47 -8.03 -17.69
N PRO A 206 -6.68 -7.87 -19.01
CA PRO A 206 -6.72 -6.54 -19.62
C PRO A 206 -7.84 -5.66 -19.04
N GLY A 207 -7.56 -4.38 -18.87
CA GLY A 207 -8.48 -3.36 -18.35
C GLY A 207 -8.63 -3.36 -16.84
N GLU A 208 -8.06 -4.35 -16.16
CA GLU A 208 -8.10 -4.51 -14.71
C GLU A 208 -6.79 -4.03 -14.06
N ILE A 209 -6.89 -3.65 -12.79
CA ILE A 209 -5.76 -3.12 -12.02
C ILE A 209 -5.29 -4.21 -11.06
N TYR A 210 -4.04 -4.61 -11.19
CA TYR A 210 -3.41 -5.57 -10.29
C TYR A 210 -2.39 -4.88 -9.37
N ILE A 211 -2.32 -5.31 -8.12
CA ILE A 211 -1.42 -4.76 -7.11
C ILE A 211 -0.71 -5.88 -6.36
N SER A 212 0.59 -5.70 -6.11
CA SER A 212 1.34 -6.66 -5.32
C SER A 212 1.00 -6.61 -3.83
N ALA A 213 1.36 -7.66 -3.10
CA ALA A 213 1.20 -7.69 -1.65
C ALA A 213 1.98 -6.56 -0.94
N SER A 214 3.14 -6.18 -1.47
CA SER A 214 3.98 -5.13 -0.89
C SER A 214 3.33 -3.76 -1.10
N ALA A 215 2.91 -3.45 -2.34
CA ALA A 215 2.24 -2.18 -2.66
C ALA A 215 0.88 -2.03 -1.95
N TYR A 216 0.13 -3.13 -1.81
CA TYR A 216 -1.15 -3.11 -1.09
C TYR A 216 -1.00 -2.54 0.33
N LYS A 217 0.03 -2.99 1.06
CA LYS A 217 0.32 -2.52 2.41
C LYS A 217 0.71 -1.03 2.46
N PHE A 218 1.17 -0.42 1.38
CA PHE A 218 1.46 1.01 1.36
C PHE A 218 0.22 1.85 1.02
N ILE A 219 -0.52 1.45 -0.01
CA ILE A 219 -1.60 2.27 -0.54
C ILE A 219 -2.85 2.16 0.33
N ASN A 220 -3.21 0.93 0.75
CA ASN A 220 -4.44 0.68 1.50
C ASN A 220 -4.48 1.39 2.86
N ALA A 221 -3.30 1.67 3.45
CA ALA A 221 -3.17 2.41 4.71
C ALA A 221 -3.75 3.83 4.64
N THR A 222 -3.57 4.49 3.49
CA THR A 222 -3.93 5.89 3.29
C THR A 222 -5.19 6.04 2.46
N HIS A 223 -5.43 5.09 1.56
CA HIS A 223 -6.55 5.06 0.62
C HIS A 223 -7.11 3.64 0.58
N PRO A 224 -8.07 3.30 1.45
CA PRO A 224 -8.59 1.94 1.54
C PRO A 224 -9.29 1.49 0.24
N PHE A 225 -9.06 0.24 -0.16
CA PHE A 225 -9.78 -0.43 -1.26
C PHE A 225 -9.82 -1.95 -1.03
N SER A 226 -10.76 -2.60 -1.70
CA SER A 226 -10.89 -4.07 -1.65
C SER A 226 -10.13 -4.73 -2.79
N THR A 227 -9.76 -6.00 -2.59
CA THR A 227 -9.10 -6.82 -3.61
C THR A 227 -9.83 -8.14 -3.84
N ILE A 228 -9.58 -8.75 -5.00
CA ILE A 228 -9.98 -10.13 -5.33
C ILE A 228 -8.73 -10.93 -5.69
N PRO A 229 -8.46 -12.05 -5.00
CA PRO A 229 -9.10 -12.44 -3.74
C PRO A 229 -8.83 -11.42 -2.63
N SER A 230 -9.56 -11.51 -1.52
CA SER A 230 -9.30 -10.66 -0.36
C SER A 230 -7.85 -10.82 0.10
N PHE A 231 -7.20 -9.70 0.40
CA PHE A 231 -5.81 -9.70 0.82
C PHE A 231 -5.62 -10.51 2.12
N ASP A 232 -4.70 -11.48 2.08
CA ASP A 232 -4.31 -12.30 3.23
C ASP A 232 -2.81 -12.11 3.49
N SER A 233 -2.47 -11.61 4.67
CA SER A 233 -1.08 -11.38 5.08
C SER A 233 -0.31 -12.68 5.41
N GLY A 234 -1.02 -13.77 5.74
CA GLY A 234 -0.46 -15.08 6.07
C GLY A 234 -0.18 -15.96 4.85
N GLN A 235 -0.89 -15.76 3.74
CA GLN A 235 -0.64 -16.43 2.46
C GLN A 235 -0.66 -15.44 1.29
N PRO A 236 0.39 -14.60 1.16
CA PRO A 236 0.42 -13.57 0.14
C PRO A 236 0.55 -14.17 -1.27
N GLN A 237 -0.33 -13.76 -2.17
CA GLN A 237 -0.21 -13.99 -3.62
C GLN A 237 0.71 -12.93 -4.26
N ALA A 238 1.24 -13.25 -5.44
CA ALA A 238 2.07 -12.33 -6.20
C ALA A 238 1.32 -11.01 -6.52
N PHE A 239 0.09 -11.13 -7.03
CA PHE A 239 -0.75 -9.97 -7.34
C PHE A 239 -2.21 -10.23 -6.96
N TYR A 240 -2.90 -9.13 -6.64
CA TYR A 240 -4.30 -9.06 -6.31
C TYR A 240 -5.01 -8.09 -7.24
N LYS A 241 -6.20 -8.43 -7.72
CA LYS A 241 -7.02 -7.52 -8.52
C LYS A 241 -7.68 -6.48 -7.60
N ILE A 242 -7.54 -5.19 -7.88
CA ILE A 242 -8.21 -4.12 -7.14
C ILE A 242 -9.69 -4.04 -7.54
N ILE A 243 -10.56 -3.90 -6.55
CA ILE A 243 -11.95 -3.48 -6.73
C ILE A 243 -12.01 -1.97 -6.47
N LEU A 244 -12.22 -1.19 -7.53
CA LEU A 244 -12.53 0.22 -7.39
C LEU A 244 -14.04 0.40 -7.20
N ASP A 245 -14.44 1.00 -6.09
CA ASP A 245 -15.82 1.42 -5.86
C ASP A 245 -16.23 2.39 -6.97
N GLY A 246 -17.10 1.91 -7.86
CA GLY A 246 -17.58 2.66 -9.04
C GLY A 246 -17.71 1.85 -10.34
N HIS A 247 -17.17 0.63 -10.41
CA HIS A 247 -17.27 -0.21 -11.63
C HIS A 247 -18.33 -1.32 -11.60
N ASN A 248 -19.15 -1.40 -10.55
CA ASN A 248 -20.14 -2.48 -10.39
C ASN A 248 -21.59 -2.01 -10.16
N GLN A 249 -22.02 -1.01 -10.94
CA GLN A 249 -23.45 -0.72 -11.16
C GLN A 249 -23.81 -1.08 -12.60
N ASN A 250 -23.67 -2.37 -12.95
CA ASN A 250 -24.38 -3.04 -14.06
C ASN A 250 -23.85 -4.49 -14.17
N ASN A 251 -24.31 -5.37 -13.27
CA ASN A 251 -24.51 -6.81 -13.52
C ASN A 251 -25.00 -7.52 -12.24
N LYS A 252 -26.12 -7.03 -11.67
CA LYS A 252 -27.03 -7.93 -10.95
C LYS A 252 -28.20 -8.24 -11.89
N SER A 253 -27.95 -9.12 -12.85
CA SER A 253 -29.02 -9.97 -13.38
C SER A 253 -29.44 -10.90 -12.25
N THR A 254 -30.56 -10.56 -11.63
CA THR A 254 -31.40 -11.48 -10.86
C THR A 254 -31.62 -12.76 -11.65
N LEU A 255 -31.05 -13.87 -11.16
CA LEU A 255 -31.53 -15.21 -11.44
C LEU A 255 -32.23 -15.68 -10.16
N PHE A 256 -33.55 -15.47 -10.13
CA PHE A 256 -34.49 -16.40 -9.51
C PHE A 256 -35.16 -17.17 -10.65
#